data_AF-A0A8T3M1I5-F1
#
_entry.id   AF-A0A8T3M1I5-F1
#
_cell.length_a   1.000
_cell.length_b   1.000
_cell.length_c   1.000
_cell.angle_alpha   90.00
_cell.angle_beta   90.00
_cell.angle_gamma   90.00
#
_symmetry.space_group_name_H-M   'P 1'
#
loop_
_entity.id
_entity.type
_entity.pdbx_description
1 polymer ?
#
loop_
_entity_poly.entity_id
_entity_poly.type
_entity_poly.pdbx_seq_one_letter_code
_entity_poly.pdbx_strand_id
1 'polypeptide(L)' 'MGEHLRIMGIYAHPADVATEAAGTMALHADRGDELTAVVLSDGIRMHPHFLTVGEGATAGAGEP' A
#
# COMPACT_ATOMS: atom_id res chain seq x y z
N MET A 1 -30.83 -5.87 -15.33
CA MET A 1 -29.41 -5.49 -15.32
C MET A 1 -29.34 -4.16 -14.59
N GLY A 2 -28.70 -4.13 -13.41
CA GLY A 2 -28.46 -2.87 -12.70
C GLY A 2 -27.32 -2.10 -13.35
N GLU A 3 -27.27 -0.78 -13.16
CA GLU A 3 -26.16 0.03 -13.65
C GLU A 3 -24.84 -0.41 -13.02
N HIS A 4 -23.75 -0.35 -13.80
CA HIS A 4 -22.40 -0.57 -13.32
C HIS A 4 -21.97 0.53 -12.36
N LEU A 5 -21.41 0.15 -11.22
CA LEU A 5 -20.95 1.09 -10.21
C LEU A 5 -19.63 1.73 -10.63
N ARG A 6 -19.37 2.92 -10.08
CA ARG A 6 -18.08 3.62 -10.20
C ARG A 6 -17.49 3.77 -8.81
N ILE A 7 -16.35 3.14 -8.57
CA ILE A 7 -15.77 2.99 -7.23
C ILE A 7 -14.36 3.57 -7.22
N MET A 8 -14.09 4.43 -6.25
CA MET A 8 -12.77 5.04 -6.04
C MET A 8 -12.19 4.61 -4.70
N GLY A 9 -11.04 3.95 -4.73
CA GLY A 9 -10.21 3.70 -3.55
C GLY A 9 -9.16 4.79 -3.38
N ILE A 10 -9.01 5.33 -2.17
CA ILE A 10 -7.98 6.31 -1.82
C ILE A 10 -7.03 5.65 -0.82
N TYR A 11 -5.75 5.62 -1.17
CA TYR A 11 -4.71 4.86 -0.49
C TYR A 11 -3.56 5.80 -0.09
N ALA A 12 -2.96 5.56 1.07
CA ALA A 12 -1.85 6.38 1.54
C ALA A 12 -0.55 6.02 0.80
N HIS A 13 -0.25 4.72 0.69
CA HIS A 13 0.96 4.19 0.07
C HIS A 13 0.62 3.23 -1.08
N PRO A 14 1.56 2.99 -2.03
CA PRO A 14 1.30 2.08 -3.15
C PRO A 14 0.94 0.65 -2.75
N ALA A 15 1.50 0.13 -1.64
CA ALA A 15 1.24 -1.23 -1.17
C ALA A 15 -0.22 -1.44 -0.73
N ASP A 16 -0.85 -0.40 -0.18
CA ASP A 16 -2.21 -0.46 0.36
C ASP A 16 -3.25 -0.85 -0.72
N VAL A 17 -2.97 -0.55 -2.00
CA VAL A 17 -3.81 -0.94 -3.15
C VAL A 17 -3.98 -2.46 -3.22
N ALA A 18 -2.94 -3.21 -2.83
CA ALA A 18 -2.91 -4.66 -2.88
C ALA A 18 -3.26 -5.32 -1.53
N THR A 19 -2.96 -4.68 -0.39
CA THR A 19 -3.07 -5.32 0.94
C THR A 19 -4.38 -5.04 1.65
N GLU A 20 -5.04 -3.91 1.37
CA GLU A 20 -6.22 -3.50 2.13
C GLU A 20 -7.52 -3.96 1.45
N ALA A 21 -7.94 -3.27 0.38
CA ALA A 21 -9.25 -3.48 -0.24
C ALA A 21 -9.18 -4.28 -1.56
N ALA A 22 -8.04 -4.86 -1.91
CA ALA A 22 -7.80 -5.45 -3.22
C ALA A 22 -8.81 -6.55 -3.59
N GLY A 23 -9.15 -7.43 -2.63
CA GLY A 23 -10.13 -8.51 -2.86
C GLY A 23 -11.53 -7.98 -3.17
N THR A 24 -11.98 -6.95 -2.45
CA THR A 24 -13.27 -6.30 -2.71
C THR A 24 -13.26 -5.61 -4.08
N MET A 25 -12.19 -4.90 -4.41
CA MET A 25 -12.01 -4.25 -5.71
C MET A 25 -12.04 -5.28 -6.84
N ALA A 26 -11.35 -6.42 -6.70
CA ALA A 26 -11.35 -7.49 -7.69
C ALA A 26 -12.77 -8.04 -7.95
N LEU A 27 -13.57 -8.24 -6.89
CA LEU A 27 -14.96 -8.69 -7.04
C LEU A 27 -15.84 -7.69 -7.78
N HIS A 28 -15.56 -6.39 -7.65
CA HIS A 28 -16.25 -5.34 -8.40
C HIS A 28 -15.78 -5.27 -9.85
N ALA A 29 -14.47 -5.45 -10.10
CA ALA A 29 -13.93 -5.56 -11.46
C ALA A 29 -14.58 -6.73 -12.21
N ASP A 30 -14.70 -7.90 -11.58
CA ASP A 30 -15.34 -9.09 -12.17
C ASP A 30 -16.84 -8.87 -12.49
N ARG A 31 -17.51 -7.96 -11.77
CA ARG A 31 -18.91 -7.56 -12.04
C ARG A 31 -19.02 -6.53 -13.17
N GLY A 32 -17.90 -6.03 -13.68
CA GLY A 32 -17.84 -4.98 -14.69
C GLY A 32 -17.99 -3.56 -14.14
N ASP A 33 -17.82 -3.37 -12.83
CA ASP A 33 -17.81 -2.03 -12.23
C ASP A 33 -16.52 -1.27 -12.60
N GLU A 34 -16.61 0.04 -12.72
CA GLU A 34 -15.48 0.91 -13.03
C GLU A 34 -14.72 1.26 -11.75
N LEU A 35 -13.40 1.00 -11.75
CA LEU A 35 -12.55 1.20 -10.58
C LEU A 35 -11.48 2.26 -10.83
N THR A 36 -11.19 3.06 -9.81
CA THR A 36 -10.06 4.00 -9.80
C THR A 36 -9.33 3.90 -8.46
N ALA A 37 -7.99 3.81 -8.51
CA ALA A 37 -7.14 3.89 -7.33
C ALA A 37 -6.40 5.24 -7.32
N VAL A 38 -6.57 6.01 -6.25
CA VAL A 38 -5.81 7.23 -5.97
C VAL A 38 -4.81 6.92 -4.88
N VAL A 39 -3.53 7.03 -5.19
CA VAL A 39 -2.45 6.86 -4.22
C VAL A 39 -1.88 8.23 -3.88
N LEU A 40 -1.91 8.59 -2.60
CA LEU A 40 -1.58 9.94 -2.14
C LEU A 40 -0.07 10.21 -2.05
N SER A 41 0.75 9.15 -1.96
CA SER A 41 2.21 9.24 -1.93
C SER A 41 2.86 8.16 -2.79
N ASP A 42 4.10 8.38 -3.18
CA ASP A 42 4.96 7.35 -3.78
C ASP A 42 5.39 6.27 -2.76
N GLY A 43 5.03 6.46 -1.49
CA GLY A 43 5.46 5.65 -0.37
C GLY A 43 6.85 6.02 0.10
N ILE A 44 7.05 6.07 1.42
CA ILE A 44 8.40 6.10 1.99
C ILE A 44 9.03 4.71 1.86
N ARG A 45 10.31 4.63 1.46
CA ARG A 45 11.07 3.37 1.41
C ARG A 45 11.31 2.84 2.83
N MET A 46 10.39 2.05 3.37
CA MET A 46 10.65 1.21 4.54
C MET A 46 10.10 -0.20 4.33
N HIS A 47 10.92 -1.08 3.75
CA HIS A 47 11.17 -2.29 4.53
C HIS A 47 11.92 -1.81 5.76
N PRO A 48 11.42 -2.08 6.97
CA PRO A 48 12.19 -1.68 8.13
C PRO A 48 13.54 -2.37 8.07
N HIS A 49 14.60 -1.57 8.04
CA HIS A 49 15.97 -2.04 8.22
C HIS A 49 16.20 -2.52 9.67
N PHE A 50 15.17 -2.96 10.41
CA PHE A 50 15.35 -3.61 11.71
C PHE A 50 15.78 -5.08 11.57
N LEU A 51 15.67 -5.68 10.37
CA LEU A 51 16.13 -7.06 10.13
C LEU A 51 17.55 -7.17 9.56
N THR A 52 18.16 -6.08 9.10
CA THR A 52 19.47 -6.12 8.41
C THR A 52 20.65 -5.67 9.26
N VAL A 53 20.41 -5.15 10.46
CA VAL A 53 21.36 -5.19 11.58
C VAL A 53 20.52 -5.46 12.80
N GLY A 54 20.75 -6.59 13.47
CA GLY A 54 19.94 -7.04 14.60
C GLY A 54 19.70 -5.90 15.59
N GLU A 55 18.44 -5.70 15.96
CA GLU A 55 18.06 -4.82 17.07
C GLU A 55 18.90 -5.19 18.30
N GLY A 56 19.85 -4.32 18.65
CA GLY A 56 20.79 -4.51 19.75
C GLY A 56 22.16 -3.86 19.59
N ALA A 57 22.59 -3.49 18.37
CA ALA A 57 23.85 -2.77 18.20
C ALA A 57 23.62 -1.26 18.30
N THR A 58 23.87 -0.69 19.48
CA THR A 58 23.98 0.76 19.67
C THR A 58 25.07 1.30 18.75
N ALA A 59 24.69 1.97 17.66
CA ALA A 59 25.60 2.82 16.91
C ALA A 59 25.84 4.10 17.72
N GLY A 60 26.73 4.00 18.69
CA GLY A 60 27.22 5.11 19.48
C GLY A 60 28.69 4.89 19.80
N ALA A 61 29.55 5.40 18.91
CA ALA A 61 30.79 6.11 19.22
C ALA A 61 31.75 6.04 18.03
N GLY A 62 32.02 7.20 17.42
CA GLY A 62 33.20 7.40 16.57
C GLY A 62 32.93 8.07 15.24
N GLU A 63 32.69 9.39 15.25
CA GLU A 63 33.46 10.26 14.35
C GLU A 63 34.76 10.64 15.10
N PRO A 64 35.90 10.92 14.44
CA PRO A 64 36.09 11.21 13.01
C PRO A 64 36.71 10.06 12.18
#